data_AF-A0A4S3ME71-F1
#
_entry.id   AF-A0A4S3ME71-F1
#
_cell.length_a   1.000
_cell.length_b   1.000
_cell.length_c   1.000
_cell.angle_alpha   90.00
_cell.angle_beta   90.00
_cell.angle_gamma   90.00
#
_symmetry.space_group_name_H-M   'P 1'
#
loop_
_entity.id
_entity.type
_entity.pdbx_description
1 polymer ?
#
loop_
_entity_poly.entity_id
_entity_poly.type
_entity_poly.pdbx_seq_one_letter_code
_entity_poly.pdbx_strand_id
1 'polypeptide(L)'
;MRNYFRTCVVAGLAALAMPAFAASPEPVQQHNSNAVWFENWVGLSNATMKVLTPQGDLIEVSAASGTPVFRLGGDAVVDGVYRYELVAASDEMIEIRNPMDNGRGDAARNTMNKPFSMNGMFVVSRNVIITPEDIKE
;
A
#
# COMPACT_ATOMS: atom_id res chain seq x y z
N MET A 1 73.00 4.96 -19.86
CA MET A 1 72.50 6.32 -19.54
C MET A 1 71.32 6.64 -20.43
N ARG A 2 70.28 7.25 -19.84
CA ARG A 2 69.09 7.90 -20.43
C ARG A 2 67.84 7.02 -20.68
N ASN A 3 66.97 7.03 -19.65
CA ASN A 3 65.54 6.70 -19.62
C ASN A 3 64.75 7.46 -20.70
N TYR A 4 63.52 7.04 -21.03
CA TYR A 4 62.28 7.86 -20.97
C TYR A 4 61.01 7.08 -21.39
N PHE A 5 59.96 7.18 -20.54
CA PHE A 5 58.51 7.05 -20.78
C PHE A 5 57.92 5.68 -21.19
N ARG A 6 57.36 4.86 -20.29
CA ARG A 6 56.00 4.92 -19.68
C ARG A 6 54.84 5.13 -20.66
N THR A 7 54.11 4.05 -20.96
CA THR A 7 52.70 4.11 -21.40
C THR A 7 51.90 3.05 -20.67
N CYS A 8 51.15 3.47 -19.66
CA CYS A 8 50.13 2.69 -18.98
C CYS A 8 48.89 2.60 -19.87
N VAL A 9 48.45 1.39 -20.25
CA VAL A 9 47.12 1.17 -20.82
C VAL A 9 46.19 0.81 -19.66
N VAL A 10 45.53 1.81 -19.09
CA VAL A 10 44.40 1.59 -18.16
C VAL A 10 43.14 1.65 -19.02
N ALA A 11 42.58 0.48 -19.33
CA ALA A 11 41.27 0.38 -19.94
C ALA A 11 40.20 0.70 -18.88
N GLY A 12 39.66 1.92 -18.93
CA GLY A 12 38.55 2.34 -18.07
C GLY A 12 37.25 1.68 -18.53
N LEU A 13 36.78 0.68 -17.78
CA LEU A 13 35.38 0.26 -17.83
C LEU A 13 34.53 1.36 -17.16
N ALA A 14 33.95 2.24 -17.97
CA ALA A 14 32.87 3.13 -17.54
C ALA A 14 31.60 2.29 -17.37
N ALA A 15 31.38 1.79 -16.14
CA ALA A 15 30.11 1.17 -15.76
C ALA A 15 29.03 2.26 -15.73
N LEU A 16 28.11 2.18 -16.70
CA LEU A 16 26.88 2.96 -16.72
C LEU A 16 26.02 2.56 -15.51
N ALA A 17 26.09 3.34 -14.43
CA ALA A 17 25.15 3.24 -13.33
C ALA A 17 23.78 3.78 -13.81
N MET A 18 22.93 2.89 -14.31
CA MET A 18 21.52 3.23 -14.52
C MET A 18 20.86 3.41 -13.16
N PRO A 19 20.20 4.55 -12.88
CA PRO A 19 19.37 4.67 -11.70
C PRO A 19 18.18 3.73 -11.86
N ALA A 20 18.13 2.68 -11.03
CA ALA A 20 16.92 1.89 -10.88
C ALA A 20 15.89 2.75 -10.14
N PHE A 21 14.80 3.11 -10.81
CA PHE A 21 13.63 3.67 -10.12
C PHE A 21 13.00 2.54 -9.31
N ALA A 22 13.23 2.56 -8.00
CA ALA A 22 12.54 1.67 -7.07
C ALA A 22 11.05 2.07 -7.03
N ALA A 23 10.16 1.08 -7.19
CA ALA A 23 8.74 1.29 -6.92
C ALA A 23 8.56 1.72 -5.46
N SER A 24 7.61 2.63 -5.20
CA SER A 24 7.23 2.99 -3.84
C SER A 24 6.84 1.71 -3.07
N PRO A 25 7.31 1.55 -1.82
CA PRO A 25 7.02 0.34 -1.06
C PRO A 25 5.50 0.18 -0.89
N GLU A 26 4.99 -1.00 -1.21
CA GLU A 26 3.56 -1.29 -1.07
C GLU A 26 3.19 -1.43 0.42
N PRO A 27 1.99 -0.99 0.82
CA PRO A 27 1.50 -1.19 2.16
C PRO A 27 1.49 -2.67 2.56
N VAL A 28 2.04 -2.97 3.73
CA VAL A 28 2.08 -4.34 4.27
C VAL A 28 1.13 -4.44 5.45
N GLN A 29 0.18 -5.36 5.38
CA GLN A 29 -0.72 -5.64 6.49
C GLN A 29 0.07 -6.11 7.72
N GLN A 30 -0.24 -5.50 8.86
CA GLN A 30 0.27 -5.87 10.17
C GLN A 30 -0.89 -6.04 11.14
N HIS A 31 -0.66 -6.81 12.21
CA HIS A 31 -1.64 -6.94 13.27
C HIS A 31 -1.01 -7.21 14.63
N ASN A 32 -1.77 -6.92 15.67
CA ASN A 32 -1.57 -7.45 17.02
C ASN A 32 -2.83 -8.25 17.40
N SER A 33 -2.99 -8.62 18.68
CA SER A 33 -4.15 -9.43 19.10
C SER A 33 -5.52 -8.76 18.91
N ASN A 34 -5.58 -7.44 18.70
CA ASN A 34 -6.84 -6.68 18.66
C ASN A 34 -6.96 -5.76 17.43
N ALA A 35 -5.86 -5.37 16.79
CA ALA A 35 -5.88 -4.39 15.71
C ALA A 35 -5.18 -4.89 14.44
N VAL A 36 -5.70 -4.45 13.29
CA VAL A 36 -5.07 -4.56 11.96
C VAL A 36 -4.75 -3.16 11.46
N TRP A 37 -3.53 -2.97 10.94
CA TRP A 37 -3.09 -1.73 10.30
C TRP A 37 -2.13 -2.06 9.15
N PHE A 38 -1.60 -1.03 8.49
CA PHE A 38 -0.67 -1.18 7.39
C PHE A 38 0.63 -0.41 7.66
N GLU A 39 1.77 -1.09 7.50
CA GLU A 39 3.10 -0.48 7.45
C GLU A 39 3.46 -0.09 6.01
N ASN A 40 4.58 0.60 5.83
CA ASN A 40 4.99 1.18 4.53
C ASN A 40 3.96 2.14 3.94
N TRP A 41 3.26 2.88 4.80
CA TRP A 41 2.24 3.86 4.42
C TRP A 41 2.87 5.17 3.90
N VAL A 42 3.44 5.12 2.69
CA VAL A 42 4.14 6.26 2.07
C VAL A 42 3.43 6.64 0.77
N GLY A 43 3.17 7.94 0.59
CA GLY A 43 2.54 8.47 -0.61
C GLY A 43 1.07 8.07 -0.79
N LEU A 44 0.37 7.79 0.31
CA LEU A 44 -1.04 7.42 0.36
C LEU A 44 -1.81 8.30 1.35
N SER A 45 -3.01 8.71 0.97
CA SER A 45 -3.92 9.56 1.75
C SER A 45 -5.37 9.19 1.50
N ASN A 46 -6.30 9.75 2.28
CA ASN A 46 -7.75 9.55 2.12
C ASN A 46 -8.12 8.07 2.00
N ALA A 47 -7.65 7.28 2.94
CA ALA A 47 -7.84 5.84 2.94
C ALA A 47 -9.19 5.44 3.53
N THR A 48 -9.77 4.40 2.96
CA THR A 48 -10.92 3.69 3.50
C THR A 48 -10.62 2.20 3.49
N MET A 49 -10.68 1.58 4.67
CA MET A 49 -10.66 0.14 4.85
C MET A 49 -12.07 -0.35 5.16
N LYS A 50 -12.57 -1.26 4.34
CA LYS A 50 -13.83 -1.96 4.52
C LYS A 50 -13.54 -3.38 4.96
N VAL A 51 -14.10 -3.79 6.10
CA VAL A 51 -13.89 -5.10 6.70
C VAL A 51 -15.22 -5.86 6.69
N LEU A 52 -15.24 -7.02 6.04
CA LEU A 52 -16.36 -7.94 6.02
C LEU A 52 -16.15 -8.99 7.13
N THR A 53 -17.10 -9.07 8.07
CA THR A 53 -17.10 -10.07 9.14
C THR A 53 -17.49 -11.46 8.59
N PRO A 54 -17.18 -12.55 9.32
CA PRO A 54 -17.61 -13.90 8.93
C PRO A 54 -19.14 -14.05 8.81
N GLN A 55 -19.92 -13.17 9.45
CA GLN A 55 -21.39 -13.14 9.43
C GLN A 55 -21.93 -12.33 8.25
N GLY A 56 -21.08 -11.58 7.56
CA GLY A 56 -21.45 -10.74 6.43
C GLY A 56 -21.66 -9.26 6.77
N ASP A 57 -21.38 -8.83 8.01
CA ASP A 57 -21.46 -7.41 8.38
C ASP A 57 -20.29 -6.65 7.76
N LEU A 58 -20.55 -5.42 7.30
CA LEU A 58 -19.54 -4.55 6.69
C LEU A 58 -19.19 -3.40 7.66
N ILE A 59 -17.92 -3.31 8.03
CA ILE A 59 -17.39 -2.27 8.91
C ILE A 59 -16.46 -1.37 8.10
N GLU A 60 -16.69 -0.06 8.10
CA GLU A 60 -15.88 0.91 7.36
C GLU A 60 -15.03 1.75 8.32
N VAL A 61 -13.73 1.88 8.01
CA VAL A 61 -12.76 2.68 8.75
C VAL A 61 -12.06 3.61 7.78
N SER A 62 -12.22 4.92 7.96
CA SER A 62 -11.58 5.93 7.12
C SER A 62 -10.50 6.71 7.87
N ALA A 63 -9.45 7.08 7.14
CA ALA A 63 -8.36 7.93 7.62
C ALA A 63 -8.01 8.96 6.54
N ALA A 64 -8.21 10.25 6.82
CA ALA A 64 -7.81 11.33 5.91
C ALA A 64 -6.28 11.34 5.70
N SER A 65 -5.53 11.03 6.74
CA SER A 65 -4.07 10.93 6.76
C SER A 65 -3.62 9.74 7.61
N GLY A 66 -2.51 9.10 7.22
CA GLY A 66 -1.98 7.93 7.90
C GLY A 66 -2.74 6.64 7.56
N THR A 67 -2.38 5.56 8.25
CA THR A 67 -2.96 4.23 8.01
C THR A 67 -4.32 4.08 8.70
N PRO A 68 -5.34 3.50 8.03
CA PRO A 68 -6.58 3.13 8.70
C PRO A 68 -6.33 1.95 9.65
N VAL A 69 -6.87 2.03 10.87
CA VAL A 69 -6.67 1.01 11.90
C VAL A 69 -8.01 0.39 12.28
N PHE A 70 -8.19 -0.88 11.96
CA PHE A 70 -9.33 -1.67 12.41
C PHE A 70 -9.04 -2.23 13.80
N ARG A 71 -10.02 -2.19 14.70
CA ARG A 71 -9.93 -2.79 16.04
C ARG A 71 -11.11 -3.72 16.25
N LEU A 72 -10.87 -4.84 16.90
CA LEU A 72 -11.95 -5.74 17.30
C LEU A 72 -12.85 -5.03 18.32
N GLY A 73 -14.14 -4.94 18.01
CA GLY A 73 -15.16 -4.36 18.87
C GLY A 73 -15.60 -5.36 19.93
N GLY A 74 -15.04 -5.26 21.14
CA GLY A 74 -15.18 -6.18 22.29
C GLY A 74 -16.39 -7.12 22.26
N ASP A 75 -17.59 -6.58 22.42
CA ASP A 75 -18.79 -7.38 22.73
C ASP A 75 -19.41 -8.10 21.52
N ALA A 76 -18.97 -7.78 20.30
CA ALA A 76 -19.51 -8.29 19.04
C ALA A 76 -18.46 -8.95 18.13
N VAL A 77 -17.32 -9.37 18.71
CA VAL A 77 -16.29 -10.10 17.96
C VAL A 77 -16.78 -11.51 17.72
N VAL A 78 -16.73 -11.95 16.46
CA VAL A 78 -17.05 -13.34 16.13
C VAL A 78 -15.82 -14.01 15.53
N ASP A 79 -15.55 -15.21 15.99
CA ASP A 79 -14.46 -16.01 15.46
C ASP A 79 -14.69 -16.34 13.97
N GLY A 80 -13.61 -16.35 13.21
CA GLY A 80 -13.62 -16.70 11.80
C GLY A 80 -12.68 -15.85 10.95
N VAL A 81 -12.87 -15.95 9.63
CA VAL A 81 -12.07 -15.24 8.64
C VAL A 81 -12.72 -13.91 8.30
N TYR A 82 -12.03 -12.83 8.61
CA TYR A 82 -12.40 -11.48 8.19
C TYR A 82 -11.69 -11.17 6.88
N ARG A 83 -12.40 -10.52 5.97
CA ARG A 83 -11.85 -10.06 4.68
C ARG A 83 -11.86 -8.55 4.68
N TYR A 84 -10.89 -7.92 4.02
CA TYR A 84 -10.93 -6.48 3.84
C TYR A 84 -10.59 -6.06 2.42
N GLU A 85 -11.12 -4.90 2.07
CA GLU A 85 -10.76 -4.08 0.92
C GLU A 85 -10.23 -2.75 1.46
N LEU A 86 -9.04 -2.36 1.02
CA LEU A 86 -8.42 -1.08 1.34
C LEU A 86 -8.31 -0.27 0.06
N VAL A 87 -8.84 0.94 0.08
CA VAL A 87 -8.71 1.93 -0.99
C VAL A 87 -8.06 3.19 -0.45
N ALA A 88 -7.21 3.84 -1.25
CA ALA A 88 -6.56 5.10 -0.89
C ALA A 88 -6.26 5.95 -2.13
N ALA A 89 -6.02 7.23 -1.95
CA ALA A 89 -5.49 8.12 -2.98
C ALA A 89 -3.96 8.15 -2.90
N SER A 90 -3.27 7.82 -4.00
CA SER A 90 -1.82 7.93 -4.08
C SER A 90 -1.36 9.32 -4.52
N ASP A 91 -0.10 9.66 -4.26
CA ASP A 91 0.51 10.92 -4.70
C ASP A 91 0.75 10.99 -6.23
N GLU A 92 0.66 9.86 -6.94
CA GLU A 92 0.79 9.81 -8.39
C GLU A 92 -0.44 10.44 -9.05
N MET A 93 -0.22 11.42 -9.94
CA MET A 93 -1.30 12.06 -10.69
C MET A 93 -1.48 11.39 -12.06
N ILE A 94 -2.71 11.06 -12.42
CA ILE A 94 -3.09 10.49 -13.71
C ILE A 94 -4.09 11.40 -14.44
N GLU A 95 -4.03 11.39 -15.77
CA GLU A 95 -4.97 12.11 -16.63
C GLU A 95 -6.34 11.42 -16.64
N ILE A 96 -7.40 12.23 -16.57
CA ILE A 96 -8.78 11.78 -16.66
C ILE A 96 -9.12 11.55 -18.13
N ARG A 97 -9.07 10.29 -18.57
CA ARG A 97 -9.33 9.92 -19.98
C ARG A 97 -10.76 10.23 -20.45
N ASN A 98 -11.72 10.15 -19.56
CA ASN A 98 -13.14 10.40 -19.85
C ASN A 98 -13.64 11.54 -18.96
N PRO A 99 -13.35 12.81 -19.30
CA PRO A 99 -13.82 13.94 -18.53
C PRO A 99 -15.35 13.97 -18.58
N MET A 100 -15.99 13.95 -17.41
CA MET A 100 -17.42 14.18 -17.30
C MET A 100 -17.68 15.68 -17.27
N ASP A 101 -18.51 16.18 -18.19
CA ASP A 101 -19.02 17.53 -18.10
C ASP A 101 -20.05 17.59 -16.97
N ASN A 102 -19.63 18.17 -15.85
CA ASN A 102 -20.49 18.43 -14.70
C ASN A 102 -20.77 19.93 -14.50
N GLY A 103 -20.71 20.72 -15.59
CA GLY A 103 -20.98 22.15 -15.56
C GLY A 103 -19.91 22.99 -14.87
N ARG A 104 -18.72 22.43 -14.64
CA ARG A 104 -17.58 23.15 -14.02
C ARG A 104 -16.79 24.04 -14.99
N GLY A 105 -17.07 23.98 -16.30
CA GLY A 105 -16.39 24.78 -17.32
C GLY A 105 -14.87 24.72 -17.17
N ASP A 106 -14.21 25.88 -17.20
CA ASP A 106 -12.74 26.00 -17.07
C ASP A 106 -12.18 25.54 -15.72
N ALA A 107 -13.02 25.34 -14.69
CA ALA A 107 -12.61 24.79 -13.40
C ALA A 107 -12.58 23.25 -13.38
N ALA A 108 -12.89 22.59 -14.50
CA ALA A 108 -12.75 21.15 -14.63
C ALA A 108 -11.28 20.74 -14.50
N ARG A 109 -10.99 19.81 -13.59
CA ARG A 109 -9.66 19.21 -13.47
C ARG A 109 -9.52 18.10 -14.52
N ASN A 110 -8.38 18.07 -15.20
CA ASN A 110 -8.04 17.02 -16.17
C ASN A 110 -7.20 15.91 -15.56
N THR A 111 -6.88 16.00 -14.27
CA THR A 111 -6.03 15.05 -13.57
C THR A 111 -6.62 14.68 -12.22
N MET A 112 -6.35 13.46 -11.76
CA MET A 112 -6.69 12.97 -10.42
C MET A 112 -5.55 12.16 -9.81
N ASN A 113 -5.54 12.05 -8.49
CA ASN A 113 -4.70 11.07 -7.79
C ASN A 113 -5.05 9.66 -8.28
N LYS A 114 -4.05 8.86 -8.59
CA LYS A 114 -4.23 7.46 -8.96
C LYS A 114 -4.76 6.70 -7.76
N PRO A 115 -5.87 5.96 -7.91
CA PRO A 115 -6.39 5.17 -6.82
C PRO A 115 -5.45 3.99 -6.53
N PHE A 116 -5.21 3.75 -5.25
CA PHE A 116 -4.57 2.55 -4.74
C PHE A 116 -5.64 1.63 -4.18
N SER A 117 -5.51 0.32 -4.42
CA SER A 117 -6.41 -0.69 -3.86
C SER A 117 -5.63 -1.95 -3.48
N MET A 118 -5.91 -2.51 -2.31
CA MET A 118 -5.45 -3.84 -1.92
C MET A 118 -6.55 -4.60 -1.18
N ASN A 119 -6.50 -5.92 -1.25
CA ASN A 119 -7.40 -6.81 -0.53
C ASN A 119 -6.58 -7.73 0.36
N GLY A 120 -7.20 -8.23 1.43
CA GLY A 120 -6.58 -9.24 2.26
C GLY A 120 -7.55 -9.88 3.24
N MET A 121 -6.99 -10.63 4.19
CA MET A 121 -7.75 -11.28 5.24
C MET A 121 -6.95 -11.37 6.53
N PHE A 122 -7.67 -11.56 7.64
CA PHE A 122 -7.09 -11.94 8.92
C PHE A 122 -8.04 -12.90 9.64
N VAL A 123 -7.49 -13.70 10.55
CA VAL A 123 -8.26 -14.70 11.28
C VAL A 123 -8.42 -14.26 12.71
N VAL A 124 -9.65 -14.36 13.21
CA VAL A 124 -9.98 -14.12 14.61
C VAL A 124 -10.36 -15.45 15.25
N SER A 125 -9.76 -15.76 16.40
CA SER A 125 -10.09 -16.92 17.21
C SER A 125 -9.98 -16.57 18.68
N ARG A 126 -10.96 -16.99 19.48
CA ARG A 126 -11.04 -16.66 20.92
C ARG A 126 -10.92 -15.16 21.16
N ASN A 127 -11.62 -14.38 20.34
CA ASN A 127 -11.66 -12.91 20.39
C ASN A 127 -10.30 -12.22 20.17
N VAL A 128 -9.30 -12.90 19.60
CA VAL A 128 -8.01 -12.30 19.23
C VAL A 128 -7.65 -12.60 17.79
N ILE A 129 -6.93 -11.67 17.16
CA ILE A 129 -6.37 -11.87 15.82
C ILE A 129 -5.17 -12.81 15.93
N ILE A 130 -5.16 -13.85 15.09
CA ILE A 130 -4.10 -14.85 15.04
C ILE A 130 -3.48 -14.91 13.64
N THR A 131 -2.22 -15.31 13.59
CA THR A 131 -1.57 -15.76 12.35
C THR A 131 -1.81 -17.27 12.24
N PRO A 132 -2.44 -17.76 11.16
CA PRO A 132 -2.58 -19.20 10.95
C PRO A 132 -1.20 -19.86 10.92
N GLU A 133 -1.05 -21.00 11.58
CA GLU A 133 0.18 -21.80 11.46
C GLU A 133 0.24 -22.38 10.04
N ASP A 134 1.37 -22.19 9.36
CA ASP A 134 1.65 -22.88 8.09
C ASP A 134 1.76 -24.38 8.39
N ILE A 135 0.67 -25.13 8.15
CA ILE A 135 0.74 -26.59 8.11
C ILE A 135 1.51 -26.94 6.83
N LYS A 136 2.82 -27.18 6.98
CA LYS A 136 3.60 -27.85 5.95
C LYS A 136 3.21 -29.33 5.98
N GLU A 137 2.56 -29.79 4.92
CA GLU A 137 2.43 -31.23 4.63
C GLU A 137 3.81 -31.88 4.46
#